data_AF-A0A165KHK6-F1
#
_entry.id   AF-A0A165KHK6-F1
#
_cell.length_a   1.000
_cell.length_b   1.000
_cell.length_c   1.000
_cell.angle_alpha   90.00
_cell.angle_beta   90.00
_cell.angle_gamma   90.00
#
_symmetry.space_group_name_H-M   'P 1'
#
loop_
_entity.id
_entity.type
_entity.pdbx_description
1 polymer ?
#
loop_
_entity_poly.entity_id
_entity_poly.type
_entity_poly.pdbx_seq_one_letter_code
_entity_poly.pdbx_strand_id
1 'polypeptide(L)'
;MQAVRKLLSDGRWHFQHGPMDLILQAEGAPDAVAQAHERAWQRFEGLLQELVNELPGLRAPVGEHCAVQGVVARRMWAACSPYRAGFITSMAAVAGAVAQEILVCYDQQGVGRAWVNNGGDIALHLAPGQSVTVGVYADIAALNAAQLHHGLVLDGQIRIDSAMPVRGVATSGWRGRSQSLGIADSVTVLARTAAQADAAATIVANAVDVADARIVRRPAWQVRDDSDLGAIPVTVDVPALPRELVARALHQGLQKAQELQSSGLLWFALLACQGQWVATSAPQTLANAVWPRNAVAESEVGSVFA
;
A
#
# COMPACT_ATOMS: atom_id res chain seq x y z
N MET A 1 -13.97 20.31 -5.47
CA MET A 1 -14.70 19.18 -6.09
C MET A 1 -15.51 18.50 -5.01
N GLN A 2 -16.70 18.00 -5.32
CA GLN A 2 -17.49 17.21 -4.37
C GLN A 2 -17.04 15.75 -4.43
N ALA A 3 -17.23 15.00 -3.34
CA ALA A 3 -17.03 13.56 -3.34
C ALA A 3 -18.07 12.88 -4.26
N VAL A 4 -17.69 11.78 -4.91
CA VAL A 4 -18.59 10.97 -5.73
C VAL A 4 -18.48 9.49 -5.37
N ARG A 5 -19.59 8.74 -5.53
CA ARG A 5 -19.61 7.27 -5.45
C ARG A 5 -20.27 6.65 -6.66
N LYS A 6 -19.81 5.46 -7.03
CA LYS A 6 -20.38 4.66 -8.12
C LYS A 6 -20.35 3.17 -7.76
N LEU A 7 -21.45 2.48 -8.00
CA LEU A 7 -21.49 1.01 -7.98
C LEU A 7 -20.95 0.49 -9.31
N LEU A 8 -19.95 -0.39 -9.25
CA LEU A 8 -19.35 -1.04 -10.42
C LEU A 8 -20.16 -2.27 -10.81
N SER A 9 -20.01 -2.72 -12.06
CA SER A 9 -20.78 -3.83 -12.63
C SER A 9 -20.53 -5.17 -11.94
N ASP A 10 -19.42 -5.31 -11.22
CA ASP A 10 -19.03 -6.50 -10.47
C ASP A 10 -19.41 -6.45 -8.98
N GLY A 11 -20.19 -5.44 -8.58
CA GLY A 11 -20.69 -5.27 -7.21
C GLY A 11 -19.78 -4.47 -6.29
N ARG A 12 -18.57 -4.07 -6.75
CA ARG A 12 -17.67 -3.22 -5.98
C ARG A 12 -18.14 -1.77 -5.96
N TRP A 13 -17.85 -1.06 -4.87
CA TRP A 13 -18.05 0.38 -4.80
C TRP A 13 -16.77 1.14 -5.14
N HIS A 14 -16.91 2.21 -5.90
CA HIS A 14 -15.86 3.18 -6.18
C HIS A 14 -16.21 4.51 -5.52
N PHE A 15 -15.38 4.99 -4.60
CA PHE A 15 -15.50 6.31 -3.97
C PHE A 15 -14.32 7.19 -4.39
N GLN A 16 -14.60 8.43 -4.80
CA GLN A 16 -13.56 9.35 -5.26
C GLN A 16 -13.76 10.75 -4.69
N HIS A 17 -12.68 11.36 -4.20
CA HIS A 17 -12.66 12.77 -3.81
C HIS A 17 -11.23 13.33 -3.94
N GLY A 18 -11.01 14.18 -4.94
CA GLY A 18 -9.67 14.70 -5.23
C GLY A 18 -8.69 13.55 -5.52
N PRO A 19 -7.55 13.44 -4.81
CA PRO A 19 -6.60 12.36 -5.02
C PRO A 19 -6.98 11.03 -4.36
N MET A 20 -8.01 11.00 -3.50
CA MET A 20 -8.47 9.77 -2.86
C MET A 20 -9.35 8.99 -3.83
N ASP A 21 -8.99 7.73 -4.07
CA ASP A 21 -9.56 6.86 -5.11
C ASP A 21 -9.72 5.45 -4.56
N LEU A 22 -10.89 5.16 -3.98
CA LEU A 22 -11.13 3.96 -3.18
C LEU A 22 -11.98 2.95 -3.95
N ILE A 23 -11.55 1.69 -3.94
CA ILE A 23 -12.36 0.53 -4.33
C ILE A 23 -12.68 -0.30 -3.10
N LEU A 24 -13.97 -0.53 -2.86
CA LEU A 24 -14.48 -1.21 -1.68
C LEU A 24 -15.29 -2.44 -2.07
N GLN A 25 -15.17 -3.49 -1.28
CA GLN A 25 -16.01 -4.68 -1.37
C GLN A 25 -16.21 -5.26 0.02
N ALA A 26 -17.38 -5.84 0.25
CA ALA A 26 -17.68 -6.59 1.46
C ALA A 26 -18.56 -7.80 1.17
N GLU A 27 -18.44 -8.82 2.01
CA GLU A 27 -19.22 -10.04 1.95
C GLU A 27 -19.78 -10.35 3.34
N GLY A 28 -21.04 -10.76 3.38
CA GLY A 28 -21.78 -10.98 4.61
C GLY A 28 -23.29 -10.95 4.39
N ALA A 29 -24.04 -10.74 5.46
CA ALA A 29 -25.48 -10.53 5.42
C ALA A 29 -25.79 -9.27 4.58
N PRO A 30 -26.69 -9.34 3.58
CA PRO A 30 -26.97 -8.24 2.67
C PRO A 30 -27.29 -6.90 3.36
N ASP A 31 -28.13 -6.91 4.38
CA ASP A 31 -28.53 -5.70 5.10
C ASP A 31 -27.36 -5.08 5.88
N ALA A 32 -26.50 -5.91 6.48
CA ALA A 32 -25.33 -5.44 7.22
C ALA A 32 -24.29 -4.83 6.28
N VAL A 33 -24.07 -5.45 5.11
CA VAL A 33 -23.17 -4.95 4.06
C VAL A 33 -23.69 -3.63 3.48
N ALA A 34 -24.97 -3.53 3.17
CA ALA A 34 -25.58 -2.29 2.68
C ALA A 34 -25.44 -1.13 3.69
N GLN A 35 -25.71 -1.40 4.97
CA GLN A 35 -25.50 -0.44 6.05
C GLN A 35 -24.02 -0.05 6.21
N ALA A 36 -23.09 -0.99 6.05
CA ALA A 36 -21.65 -0.72 6.09
C ALA A 36 -21.24 0.26 4.97
N HIS A 37 -21.69 0.02 3.75
CA HIS A 37 -21.40 0.88 2.60
C HIS A 37 -21.96 2.30 2.77
N GLU A 38 -23.16 2.43 3.33
CA GLU A 38 -23.75 3.75 3.58
C GLU A 38 -22.98 4.52 4.66
N ARG A 39 -22.60 3.86 5.77
CA ARG A 39 -21.73 4.47 6.80
C ARG A 39 -20.35 4.85 6.25
N ALA A 40 -19.78 3.98 5.42
CA ALA A 40 -18.50 4.23 4.75
C ALA A 40 -18.57 5.47 3.85
N TRP A 41 -19.67 5.63 3.11
CA TRP A 41 -19.91 6.82 2.29
C TRP A 41 -20.02 8.09 3.13
N GLN A 42 -20.85 8.08 4.17
CA GLN A 42 -21.02 9.22 5.07
C GLN A 42 -19.70 9.62 5.75
N ARG A 43 -18.83 8.65 6.08
CA ARG A 43 -17.51 8.93 6.65
C ARG A 43 -16.54 9.50 5.62
N PHE A 44 -16.61 9.03 4.38
CA PHE A 44 -15.75 9.48 3.29
C PHE A 44 -16.04 10.93 2.89
N GLU A 45 -17.30 11.36 3.02
CA GLU A 45 -17.67 12.77 2.90
C GLU A 45 -16.98 13.61 3.98
N GLY A 46 -16.36 14.73 3.58
CA GLY A 46 -15.61 15.61 4.50
C GLY A 46 -14.18 15.17 4.84
N LEU A 47 -13.83 13.88 4.68
CA LEU A 47 -12.52 13.35 5.05
C LEU A 47 -11.35 14.07 4.35
N LEU A 48 -11.50 14.41 3.05
CA LEU A 48 -10.44 15.16 2.35
C LEU A 48 -10.19 16.51 3.02
N GLN A 49 -11.25 17.21 3.42
CA GLN A 49 -11.14 18.53 4.01
C GLN A 49 -10.49 18.46 5.39
N GLU A 50 -10.80 17.43 6.19
CA GLU A 50 -10.10 17.16 7.45
C GLU A 50 -8.58 17.06 7.24
N LEU A 51 -8.14 16.28 6.24
CA LEU A 51 -6.72 16.13 5.94
C LEU A 51 -6.09 17.42 5.38
N VAL A 52 -6.80 18.12 4.50
CA VAL A 52 -6.34 19.42 3.94
C VAL A 52 -6.12 20.45 5.04
N ASN A 53 -7.00 20.49 6.04
CA ASN A 53 -6.89 21.42 7.17
C ASN A 53 -5.61 21.19 8.00
N GLU A 54 -5.07 19.98 8.00
CA GLU A 54 -3.85 19.61 8.73
C GLU A 54 -2.62 19.41 7.83
N LEU A 55 -2.75 19.70 6.53
CA LEU A 55 -1.73 19.41 5.52
C LEU A 55 -0.35 20.00 5.84
N PRO A 56 -0.22 21.24 6.39
CA PRO A 56 1.09 21.76 6.80
C PRO A 56 1.79 20.87 7.84
N GLY A 57 1.05 20.33 8.81
CA GLY A 57 1.58 19.42 9.82
C GLY A 57 1.87 18.03 9.26
N LEU A 58 1.03 17.53 8.36
CA LEU A 58 1.22 16.22 7.72
C LEU A 58 2.44 16.17 6.80
N ARG A 59 2.74 17.30 6.11
CA ARG A 59 3.92 17.47 5.24
C ARG A 59 5.19 17.82 6.00
N ALA A 60 5.10 18.20 7.28
CA ALA A 60 6.28 18.43 8.09
C ALA A 60 7.00 17.09 8.39
N PRO A 61 8.33 17.11 8.54
CA PRO A 61 9.06 15.96 9.04
C PRO A 61 8.48 15.48 10.37
N VAL A 62 8.34 14.17 10.53
CA VAL A 62 7.79 13.58 11.74
C VAL A 62 8.75 13.81 12.91
N GLY A 63 8.31 14.60 13.89
CA GLY A 63 9.05 14.87 15.12
C GLY A 63 8.71 13.93 16.27
N GLU A 64 9.30 14.19 17.45
CA GLU A 64 9.04 13.42 18.68
C GLU A 64 7.59 13.53 19.17
N HIS A 65 6.94 14.67 18.94
CA HIS A 65 5.58 14.96 19.40
C HIS A 65 4.60 14.98 18.23
N CYS A 66 3.39 14.48 18.47
CA CYS A 66 2.29 14.53 17.51
C CYS A 66 1.68 15.94 17.47
N ALA A 67 1.92 16.69 16.40
CA ALA A 67 1.39 18.05 16.21
C ALA A 67 -0.01 18.09 15.59
N VAL A 68 -0.47 16.97 15.04
CA VAL A 68 -1.77 16.81 14.37
C VAL A 68 -2.83 16.27 15.33
N GLN A 69 -4.10 16.59 15.09
CA GLN A 69 -5.23 16.34 15.98
C GLN A 69 -6.24 15.34 15.42
N GLY A 70 -6.53 15.41 14.12
CA GLY A 70 -7.53 14.58 13.45
C GLY A 70 -7.20 13.09 13.53
N VAL A 71 -8.24 12.26 13.58
CA VAL A 71 -8.08 10.81 13.81
C VAL A 71 -7.22 10.15 12.74
N VAL A 72 -7.44 10.50 11.46
CA VAL A 72 -6.64 9.99 10.34
C VAL A 72 -5.23 10.57 10.36
N ALA A 73 -5.09 11.87 10.62
CA ALA A 73 -3.80 12.55 10.69
C ALA A 73 -2.89 11.95 11.79
N ARG A 74 -3.45 11.72 13.00
CA ARG A 74 -2.75 11.04 14.11
C ARG A 74 -2.38 9.60 13.78
N ARG A 75 -3.23 8.89 13.03
CA ARG A 75 -2.92 7.53 12.55
C ARG A 75 -1.73 7.54 11.59
N MET A 76 -1.70 8.49 10.66
CA MET A 76 -0.56 8.68 9.75
C MET A 76 0.72 8.98 10.53
N TRP A 77 0.68 9.94 11.45
CA TRP A 77 1.83 10.27 12.32
C TRP A 77 2.31 9.05 13.12
N ALA A 78 1.40 8.28 13.72
CA ALA A 78 1.74 7.10 14.50
C ALA A 78 2.39 5.99 13.65
N ALA A 79 1.95 5.82 12.40
CA ALA A 79 2.56 4.87 11.48
C ALA A 79 3.98 5.30 11.06
N CYS A 80 4.22 6.60 10.91
CA CYS A 80 5.52 7.14 10.47
C CYS A 80 6.52 7.39 11.63
N SER A 81 6.04 7.59 12.86
CA SER A 81 6.86 7.92 14.04
C SER A 81 8.02 6.94 14.33
N PRO A 82 7.89 5.62 14.12
CA PRO A 82 9.01 4.69 14.27
C PRO A 82 10.21 4.97 13.36
N TYR A 83 10.01 5.67 12.23
CA TYR A 83 11.03 5.93 11.22
C TYR A 83 11.68 7.32 11.34
N ARG A 84 11.29 8.12 12.36
CA ARG A 84 11.70 9.52 12.56
C ARG A 84 13.19 9.79 12.74
N ALA A 85 14.01 8.74 12.91
CA ALA A 85 15.46 8.88 12.92
C ALA A 85 16.02 9.23 11.52
N GLY A 86 15.32 8.82 10.46
CA GLY A 86 15.53 9.31 9.11
C GLY A 86 14.51 10.39 8.73
N PHE A 87 14.56 10.84 7.48
CA PHE A 87 13.53 11.73 6.94
C PHE A 87 12.28 10.92 6.58
N ILE A 88 11.14 11.31 7.13
CA ILE A 88 9.81 10.84 6.74
C ILE A 88 8.79 11.91 7.13
N THR A 89 7.72 12.05 6.34
CA THR A 89 6.55 12.87 6.69
C THR A 89 5.36 11.96 6.95
N SER A 90 4.28 12.49 7.55
CA SER A 90 3.08 11.68 7.75
C SER A 90 2.42 11.30 6.41
N MET A 91 2.75 12.00 5.32
CA MET A 91 2.22 11.72 3.98
C MET A 91 2.57 10.32 3.48
N ALA A 92 3.64 9.69 3.99
CA ALA A 92 4.03 8.32 3.64
C ALA A 92 3.06 7.23 4.12
N ALA A 93 2.00 7.58 4.87
CA ALA A 93 0.98 6.65 5.34
C ALA A 93 -0.45 7.07 4.93
N VAL A 94 -0.59 8.07 4.06
CA VAL A 94 -1.89 8.72 3.78
C VAL A 94 -2.89 7.75 3.18
N ALA A 95 -2.47 6.94 2.21
CA ALA A 95 -3.37 6.11 1.44
C ALA A 95 -3.87 4.94 2.30
N GLY A 96 -2.95 4.29 3.01
CA GLY A 96 -3.26 3.25 3.98
C GLY A 96 -4.09 3.76 5.16
N ALA A 97 -3.83 4.96 5.67
CA ALA A 97 -4.61 5.53 6.78
C ALA A 97 -6.04 5.90 6.39
N VAL A 98 -6.25 6.39 5.17
CA VAL A 98 -7.58 6.66 4.59
C VAL A 98 -8.34 5.35 4.38
N ALA A 99 -7.72 4.36 3.72
CA ALA A 99 -8.33 3.04 3.53
C ALA A 99 -8.75 2.41 4.87
N GLN A 100 -7.87 2.51 5.87
CA GLN A 100 -8.14 2.01 7.21
C GLN A 100 -9.27 2.76 7.91
N GLU A 101 -9.38 4.07 7.76
CA GLU A 101 -10.48 4.84 8.33
C GLU A 101 -11.84 4.38 7.82
N ILE A 102 -11.95 4.19 6.50
CA ILE A 102 -13.19 3.77 5.86
C ILE A 102 -13.53 2.32 6.20
N LEU A 103 -12.53 1.45 6.37
CA LEU A 103 -12.72 0.05 6.73
C LEU A 103 -13.41 -0.12 8.11
N VAL A 104 -13.25 0.82 9.05
CA VAL A 104 -13.88 0.74 10.38
C VAL A 104 -15.41 0.59 10.28
N CYS A 105 -16.04 1.11 9.22
CA CYS A 105 -17.47 0.96 8.97
C CYS A 105 -17.92 -0.50 8.69
N TYR A 106 -16.99 -1.42 8.47
CA TYR A 106 -17.25 -2.83 8.19
C TYR A 106 -17.01 -3.73 9.41
N ASP A 107 -16.43 -3.21 10.49
CA ASP A 107 -16.25 -3.94 11.75
C ASP A 107 -17.56 -4.00 12.54
N GLN A 108 -18.45 -4.89 12.11
CA GLN A 108 -19.75 -5.12 12.72
C GLN A 108 -20.24 -6.56 12.48
N GLN A 109 -21.21 -6.99 13.29
CA GLN A 109 -21.89 -8.26 13.08
C GLN A 109 -22.55 -8.31 11.69
N GLY A 110 -22.54 -9.49 11.09
CA GLY A 110 -23.10 -9.71 9.76
C GLY A 110 -22.15 -9.39 8.62
N VAL A 111 -21.00 -8.73 8.84
CA VAL A 111 -19.95 -8.59 7.82
C VAL A 111 -18.86 -9.64 8.06
N GLY A 112 -18.72 -10.58 7.13
CA GLY A 112 -17.72 -11.65 7.20
C GLY A 112 -16.34 -11.16 6.81
N ARG A 113 -16.21 -10.55 5.63
CA ARG A 113 -14.94 -9.95 5.18
C ARG A 113 -15.20 -8.68 4.39
N ALA A 114 -14.28 -7.73 4.46
CA ALA A 114 -14.32 -6.52 3.66
C ALA A 114 -12.91 -6.03 3.37
N TRP A 115 -12.77 -5.25 2.31
CA TRP A 115 -11.52 -4.56 2.02
C TRP A 115 -11.77 -3.21 1.38
N VAL A 116 -10.85 -2.29 1.66
CA VAL A 116 -10.80 -0.95 1.07
C VAL A 116 -9.42 -0.78 0.47
N ASN A 117 -9.34 -0.61 -0.84
CA ASN A 117 -8.10 -0.33 -1.57
C ASN A 117 -8.06 1.13 -1.97
N ASN A 118 -7.03 1.87 -1.56
CA ASN A 118 -6.74 3.22 -2.00
C ASN A 118 -5.42 3.24 -2.80
N GLY A 119 -5.51 2.89 -4.08
CA GLY A 119 -4.40 3.03 -5.02
C GLY A 119 -3.19 2.10 -4.87
N GLY A 120 -3.34 0.99 -4.14
CA GLY A 120 -2.28 0.02 -3.81
C GLY A 120 -2.21 -0.29 -2.31
N ASP A 121 -2.81 0.58 -1.50
CA ASP A 121 -2.89 0.45 -0.04
C ASP A 121 -4.24 -0.09 0.40
N ILE A 122 -4.22 -1.30 0.95
CA ILE A 122 -5.40 -2.10 1.23
C ILE A 122 -5.55 -2.28 2.74
N ALA A 123 -6.70 -1.87 3.27
CA ALA A 123 -7.15 -2.26 4.60
C ALA A 123 -8.09 -3.46 4.52
N LEU A 124 -7.89 -4.45 5.40
CA LEU A 124 -8.64 -5.71 5.40
C LEU A 124 -9.42 -5.89 6.71
N HIS A 125 -10.69 -6.29 6.60
CA HIS A 125 -11.51 -6.80 7.69
C HIS A 125 -11.77 -8.29 7.45
N LEU A 126 -11.49 -9.14 8.44
CA LEU A 126 -11.66 -10.59 8.36
C LEU A 126 -12.23 -11.09 9.69
N ALA A 127 -13.50 -11.49 9.68
CA ALA A 127 -14.12 -12.20 10.79
C ALA A 127 -13.48 -13.59 11.00
N PRO A 128 -13.61 -14.22 12.18
CA PRO A 128 -13.04 -15.54 12.43
C PRO A 128 -13.42 -16.58 11.36
N GLY A 129 -12.42 -17.32 10.87
CA GLY A 129 -12.58 -18.32 9.81
C GLY A 129 -12.59 -17.76 8.38
N GLN A 130 -12.59 -16.42 8.22
CA GLN A 130 -12.51 -15.80 6.91
C GLN A 130 -11.06 -15.65 6.43
N SER A 131 -10.92 -15.47 5.13
CA SER A 131 -9.64 -15.27 4.45
C SER A 131 -9.82 -14.43 3.19
N VAL A 132 -8.72 -13.89 2.69
CA VAL A 132 -8.65 -13.16 1.43
C VAL A 132 -7.38 -13.52 0.69
N THR A 133 -7.41 -13.50 -0.63
CA THR A 133 -6.22 -13.66 -1.46
C THR A 133 -5.83 -12.31 -2.03
N VAL A 134 -4.60 -11.90 -1.76
CA VAL A 134 -4.04 -10.66 -2.33
C VAL A 134 -3.14 -11.02 -3.49
N GLY A 135 -3.47 -10.52 -4.67
CA GLY A 135 -2.62 -10.61 -5.85
C GLY A 135 -1.47 -9.62 -5.74
N VAL A 136 -0.24 -10.08 -5.97
CA VAL A 136 0.95 -9.22 -5.99
C VAL A 136 1.48 -9.14 -7.41
N TYR A 137 1.76 -7.92 -7.87
CA TYR A 137 2.26 -7.65 -9.21
C TYR A 137 3.63 -6.99 -9.14
N ALA A 138 4.64 -7.66 -9.69
CA ALA A 138 6.03 -7.27 -9.59
C ALA A 138 6.40 -6.17 -10.61
N ASP A 139 5.76 -6.14 -11.78
CA ASP A 139 6.07 -5.19 -12.86
C ASP A 139 4.85 -4.35 -13.28
N ILE A 140 4.48 -3.38 -12.45
CA ILE A 140 3.36 -2.44 -12.67
C ILE A 140 3.40 -1.75 -14.07
N ALA A 141 4.56 -1.64 -14.73
CA ALA A 141 4.67 -1.04 -16.06
C ALA A 141 4.40 -2.01 -17.23
N ALA A 142 4.47 -3.33 -17.00
CA ALA A 142 4.12 -4.34 -18.01
C ALA A 142 2.60 -4.54 -18.14
N LEU A 143 1.79 -3.93 -17.26
CA LEU A 143 0.32 -3.90 -17.32
C LEU A 143 -0.14 -3.20 -18.61
N ASN A 144 -0.31 -3.99 -19.67
CA ASN A 144 -0.90 -3.51 -20.91
C ASN A 144 -2.43 -3.68 -20.88
N ALA A 145 -3.13 -2.84 -21.64
CA ALA A 145 -4.60 -2.86 -21.73
C ALA A 145 -5.16 -4.23 -22.17
N ALA A 146 -4.38 -5.05 -22.88
CA ALA A 146 -4.80 -6.39 -23.31
C ALA A 146 -4.79 -7.42 -22.15
N GLN A 147 -3.90 -7.30 -21.17
CA GLN A 147 -3.87 -8.16 -19.96
C GLN A 147 -5.04 -7.86 -19.00
N LEU A 148 -5.57 -6.64 -19.01
CA LEU A 148 -6.80 -6.28 -18.28
C LEU A 148 -8.06 -6.95 -18.86
N HIS A 149 -8.04 -7.34 -20.15
CA HIS A 149 -9.17 -7.97 -20.84
C HIS A 149 -9.19 -9.51 -20.75
N HIS A 150 -8.07 -10.16 -20.44
CA HIS A 150 -7.93 -11.63 -20.47
C HIS A 150 -7.62 -12.27 -19.12
N GLY A 151 -7.72 -11.52 -18.02
CA GLY A 151 -7.34 -11.95 -16.69
C GLY A 151 -5.90 -11.56 -16.35
N LEU A 152 -5.71 -11.02 -15.15
CA LEU A 152 -4.41 -10.55 -14.66
C LEU A 152 -3.49 -11.77 -14.44
N VAL A 153 -2.35 -11.81 -15.13
CA VAL A 153 -1.26 -12.75 -14.79
C VAL A 153 -0.60 -12.23 -13.52
N LEU A 154 -0.84 -12.90 -12.40
CA LEU A 154 -0.28 -12.54 -11.09
C LEU A 154 1.11 -13.15 -10.92
N ASP A 155 2.09 -12.35 -10.48
CA ASP A 155 3.45 -12.83 -10.16
C ASP A 155 3.48 -13.64 -8.86
N GLY A 156 2.45 -13.49 -8.02
CA GLY A 156 2.23 -14.29 -6.83
C GLY A 156 0.87 -14.01 -6.19
N GLN A 157 0.45 -14.93 -5.31
CA GLN A 157 -0.74 -14.77 -4.49
C GLN A 157 -0.37 -14.99 -3.02
N ILE A 158 -0.82 -14.08 -2.15
CA ILE A 158 -0.66 -14.24 -0.71
C ILE A 158 -2.04 -14.40 -0.10
N ARG A 159 -2.30 -15.58 0.48
CA ARG A 159 -3.50 -15.82 1.28
C ARG A 159 -3.30 -15.25 2.68
N ILE A 160 -4.26 -14.43 3.11
CA ILE A 160 -4.31 -13.83 4.44
C ILE A 160 -5.54 -14.39 5.15
N ASP A 161 -5.31 -15.22 6.17
CA ASP A 161 -6.37 -15.78 7.00
C ASP A 161 -6.61 -14.90 8.24
N SER A 162 -7.83 -14.93 8.77
CA SER A 162 -8.23 -14.17 9.97
C SER A 162 -7.36 -14.43 11.21
N ALA A 163 -6.75 -15.62 11.32
CA ALA A 163 -5.82 -15.97 12.41
C ALA A 163 -4.46 -15.25 12.31
N MET A 164 -4.11 -14.71 11.15
CA MET A 164 -2.90 -13.92 10.96
C MET A 164 -3.10 -12.50 11.52
N PRO A 165 -2.04 -11.86 12.04
CA PRO A 165 -2.13 -10.50 12.55
C PRO A 165 -2.25 -9.43 11.44
N VAL A 166 -2.22 -9.82 10.17
CA VAL A 166 -2.18 -8.90 9.02
C VAL A 166 -3.57 -8.33 8.73
N ARG A 167 -3.68 -7.00 8.73
CA ARG A 167 -4.89 -6.27 8.30
C ARG A 167 -4.58 -5.10 7.35
N GLY A 168 -3.31 -4.98 6.94
CA GLY A 168 -2.86 -3.99 5.97
C GLY A 168 -1.94 -4.61 4.92
N VAL A 169 -2.14 -4.20 3.67
CA VAL A 169 -1.23 -4.43 2.56
C VAL A 169 -0.91 -3.09 1.91
N ALA A 170 0.32 -2.88 1.48
CA ALA A 170 0.71 -1.68 0.74
C ALA A 170 1.75 -2.03 -0.32
N THR A 171 1.73 -1.30 -1.43
CA THR A 171 2.71 -1.44 -2.51
C THR A 171 3.34 -0.09 -2.81
N SER A 172 4.67 -0.02 -2.77
CA SER A 172 5.45 1.18 -3.09
C SER A 172 6.55 0.90 -4.11
N GLY A 173 6.95 1.89 -4.89
CA GLY A 173 7.94 1.73 -5.95
C GLY A 173 8.10 3.00 -6.78
N TRP A 174 9.21 3.12 -7.51
CA TRP A 174 9.54 4.37 -8.23
C TRP A 174 8.60 4.66 -9.41
N ARG A 175 7.92 3.63 -9.93
CA ARG A 175 6.89 3.73 -10.99
C ARG A 175 5.47 3.94 -10.44
N GLY A 176 5.32 3.95 -9.12
CA GLY A 176 4.03 4.11 -8.46
C GLY A 176 3.52 5.54 -8.46
N ARG A 177 2.39 5.76 -7.78
CA ARG A 177 1.77 7.10 -7.62
C ARG A 177 2.57 8.00 -6.66
N SER A 178 3.39 7.39 -5.80
CA SER A 178 4.20 8.07 -4.78
C SER A 178 5.64 8.24 -5.25
N GLN A 179 6.21 9.42 -5.00
CA GLN A 179 7.60 9.70 -5.33
C GLN A 179 8.52 8.87 -4.44
N SER A 180 9.41 8.08 -5.05
CA SER A 180 10.35 7.21 -4.33
C SER A 180 11.79 7.68 -4.52
N LEU A 181 12.65 7.42 -3.54
CA LEU A 181 14.09 7.74 -3.56
C LEU A 181 14.91 6.59 -4.15
N GLY A 182 14.44 5.34 -3.92
CA GLY A 182 15.08 4.11 -4.40
C GLY A 182 14.72 3.77 -5.84
N ILE A 183 15.04 2.54 -6.23
CA ILE A 183 14.85 1.99 -7.58
C ILE A 183 13.99 0.72 -7.62
N ALA A 184 13.31 0.38 -6.52
CA ALA A 184 12.39 -0.77 -6.50
C ALA A 184 11.23 -0.55 -7.49
N ASP A 185 10.99 -1.52 -8.37
CA ASP A 185 9.81 -1.47 -9.25
C ASP A 185 8.54 -1.64 -8.42
N SER A 186 8.59 -2.55 -7.44
CA SER A 186 7.56 -2.75 -6.43
C SER A 186 8.13 -3.31 -5.13
N VAL A 187 7.54 -2.89 -4.02
CA VAL A 187 7.71 -3.44 -2.70
C VAL A 187 6.32 -3.59 -2.09
N THR A 188 5.90 -4.83 -1.89
CA THR A 188 4.65 -5.16 -1.21
C THR A 188 4.91 -5.52 0.23
N VAL A 189 4.29 -4.80 1.16
CA VAL A 189 4.40 -5.03 2.61
C VAL A 189 3.07 -5.48 3.19
N LEU A 190 3.14 -6.50 4.06
CA LEU A 190 2.05 -6.91 4.93
C LEU A 190 2.31 -6.44 6.35
N ALA A 191 1.33 -5.79 6.98
CA ALA A 191 1.44 -5.30 8.35
C ALA A 191 0.13 -5.44 9.14
N ARG A 192 0.20 -5.12 10.43
CA ARG A 192 -0.96 -5.15 11.33
C ARG A 192 -2.04 -4.15 10.95
N THR A 193 -1.68 -3.06 10.31
CA THR A 193 -2.63 -2.05 9.82
C THR A 193 -2.21 -1.53 8.45
N ALA A 194 -3.15 -0.99 7.66
CA ALA A 194 -2.83 -0.45 6.34
C ALA A 194 -1.92 0.77 6.42
N ALA A 195 -2.12 1.67 7.40
CA ALA A 195 -1.21 2.80 7.61
C ALA A 195 0.23 2.36 7.92
N GLN A 196 0.40 1.29 8.71
CA GLN A 196 1.74 0.73 8.98
C GLN A 196 2.36 0.09 7.73
N ALA A 197 1.56 -0.62 6.93
CA ALA A 197 2.03 -1.21 5.69
C ALA A 197 2.52 -0.13 4.71
N ASP A 198 1.76 0.95 4.53
CA ASP A 198 2.05 2.07 3.61
C ASP A 198 3.38 2.76 3.96
N ALA A 199 3.55 3.15 5.24
CA ALA A 199 4.79 3.75 5.72
C ALA A 199 6.00 2.79 5.58
N ALA A 200 5.81 1.51 5.93
CA ALA A 200 6.87 0.51 5.82
C ALA A 200 7.25 0.23 4.37
N ALA A 201 6.28 0.15 3.46
CA ALA A 201 6.52 -0.06 2.03
C ALA A 201 7.34 1.09 1.44
N THR A 202 7.01 2.33 1.81
CA THR A 202 7.78 3.51 1.41
C THR A 202 9.23 3.45 1.91
N ILE A 203 9.44 3.09 3.18
CA ILE A 203 10.80 2.99 3.76
C ILE A 203 11.62 1.87 3.11
N VAL A 204 11.01 0.70 2.88
CA VAL A 204 11.70 -0.44 2.27
C VAL A 204 11.98 -0.17 0.78
N ALA A 205 11.04 0.42 0.04
CA ALA A 205 11.24 0.81 -1.36
C ALA A 205 12.39 1.81 -1.52
N ASN A 206 12.48 2.78 -0.62
CA ASN A 206 13.59 3.74 -0.60
C ASN A 206 14.94 3.10 -0.26
N ALA A 207 14.96 1.98 0.46
CA ALA A 207 16.17 1.24 0.79
C ALA A 207 16.64 0.29 -0.33
N VAL A 208 15.79 -0.01 -1.32
CA VAL A 208 16.22 -0.68 -2.55
C VAL A 208 16.91 0.35 -3.43
N ASP A 209 18.21 0.55 -3.19
CA ASP A 209 18.97 1.58 -3.90
C ASP A 209 20.43 1.19 -4.19
N VAL A 210 20.98 1.82 -5.22
CA VAL A 210 22.39 1.72 -5.61
C VAL A 210 22.84 3.01 -6.28
N ALA A 211 24.08 3.42 -6.01
CA ALA A 211 24.70 4.53 -6.71
C ALA A 211 25.08 4.11 -8.14
N ASP A 212 24.44 4.74 -9.13
CA ASP A 212 24.76 4.60 -10.54
C ASP A 212 24.43 5.90 -11.27
N ALA A 213 25.39 6.45 -12.03
CA ALA A 213 25.23 7.74 -12.71
C ALA A 213 24.13 7.73 -13.79
N ARG A 214 23.68 6.54 -14.21
CA ARG A 214 22.60 6.38 -15.19
C ARG A 214 21.21 6.52 -14.57
N ILE A 215 21.07 6.41 -13.25
CA ILE A 215 19.78 6.62 -12.56
C ILE A 215 19.51 8.12 -12.53
N VAL A 216 18.39 8.54 -13.12
CA VAL A 216 18.01 9.95 -13.16
C VAL A 216 17.19 10.28 -11.93
N ARG A 217 17.66 11.27 -11.17
CA ARG A 217 16.96 11.83 -10.03
C ARG A 217 16.75 13.33 -10.20
N ARG A 218 15.66 13.84 -9.64
CA ARG A 218 15.34 15.27 -9.61
C ARG A 218 14.84 15.65 -8.22
N PRO A 219 15.03 16.91 -7.77
CA PRO A 219 14.36 17.40 -6.59
C PRO A 219 12.85 17.15 -6.67
N ALA A 220 12.24 16.64 -5.61
CA ALA A 220 10.84 16.22 -5.63
C ALA A 220 9.86 17.34 -6.04
N TRP A 221 10.14 18.59 -5.64
CA TRP A 221 9.36 19.76 -6.02
C TRP A 221 9.37 20.07 -7.54
N GLN A 222 10.38 19.60 -8.30
CA GLN A 222 10.41 19.75 -9.76
C GLN A 222 9.56 18.69 -10.48
N VAL A 223 9.24 17.60 -9.80
CA VAL A 223 8.48 16.48 -10.36
C VAL A 223 7.00 16.61 -10.01
N ARG A 224 6.69 17.08 -8.81
CA ARG A 224 5.33 17.30 -8.34
C ARG A 224 5.28 18.56 -7.48
N ASP A 225 4.39 19.47 -7.84
CA ASP A 225 4.12 20.68 -7.06
C ASP A 225 3.69 20.29 -5.64
N ASP A 226 4.10 21.11 -4.66
CA ASP A 226 3.80 20.92 -3.24
C ASP A 226 4.23 19.54 -2.67
N SER A 227 5.28 18.94 -3.22
CA SER A 227 5.87 17.72 -2.66
C SER A 227 6.36 17.94 -1.24
N ASP A 228 5.96 17.05 -0.34
CA ASP A 228 6.41 17.00 1.06
C ASP A 228 7.89 16.62 1.20
N LEU A 229 8.49 16.07 0.13
CA LEU A 229 9.90 15.73 0.07
C LEU A 229 10.79 16.94 -0.30
N GLY A 230 10.20 18.04 -0.77
CA GLY A 230 10.93 19.27 -1.09
C GLY A 230 12.11 19.04 -2.05
N ALA A 231 13.32 19.43 -1.63
CA ALA A 231 14.54 19.32 -2.44
C ALA A 231 15.15 17.91 -2.49
N ILE A 232 14.60 16.95 -1.74
CA ILE A 232 15.11 15.58 -1.70
C ILE A 232 15.03 14.97 -3.11
N PRO A 233 16.13 14.40 -3.65
CA PRO A 233 16.12 13.78 -4.96
C PRO A 233 15.24 12.54 -4.98
N VAL A 234 14.29 12.50 -5.92
CA VAL A 234 13.42 11.36 -6.19
C VAL A 234 13.78 10.77 -7.55
N THR A 235 13.64 9.45 -7.67
CA THR A 235 13.90 8.70 -8.89
C THR A 235 12.84 9.02 -9.93
N VAL A 236 13.28 9.42 -11.13
CA VAL A 236 12.39 9.72 -12.27
C VAL A 236 12.63 8.81 -13.47
N ASP A 237 13.82 8.22 -13.57
CA ASP A 237 14.14 7.22 -14.59
C ASP A 237 15.21 6.25 -14.06
N VAL A 238 14.97 4.96 -14.30
CA VAL A 238 15.91 3.88 -13.98
C VAL A 238 16.12 3.07 -15.26
N PRO A 239 17.28 3.21 -15.93
CA PRO A 239 17.57 2.41 -17.11
C PRO A 239 17.84 0.96 -16.73
N ALA A 240 17.95 0.08 -17.73
CA ALA A 240 18.40 -1.29 -17.49
C ALA A 240 19.79 -1.29 -16.82
N LEU A 241 19.87 -1.87 -15.62
CA LEU A 241 21.09 -1.95 -14.83
C LEU A 241 21.71 -3.36 -14.93
N PRO A 242 23.04 -3.49 -14.78
CA PRO A 242 23.68 -4.77 -14.57
C PRO A 242 23.02 -5.57 -13.45
N ARG A 243 22.80 -6.86 -13.67
CA ARG A 243 22.11 -7.76 -12.73
C ARG A 243 22.68 -7.71 -11.31
N GLU A 244 23.99 -7.50 -11.17
CA GLU A 244 24.65 -7.41 -9.87
C GLU A 244 24.35 -6.11 -9.12
N LEU A 245 24.16 -4.99 -9.82
CA LEU A 245 23.75 -3.74 -9.19
C LEU A 245 22.31 -3.84 -8.68
N VAL A 246 21.43 -4.46 -9.47
CA VAL A 246 20.05 -4.78 -9.07
C VAL A 246 20.05 -5.70 -7.83
N ALA A 247 20.85 -6.77 -7.84
CA ALA A 247 20.95 -7.69 -6.71
C ALA A 247 21.47 -6.98 -5.44
N ARG A 248 22.43 -6.07 -5.56
CA ARG A 248 22.94 -5.26 -4.44
C ARG A 248 21.88 -4.30 -3.89
N ALA A 249 21.10 -3.65 -4.76
CA ALA A 249 20.00 -2.79 -4.34
C ALA A 249 18.93 -3.60 -3.59
N LEU A 250 18.51 -4.73 -4.14
CA LEU A 250 17.55 -5.64 -3.50
C LEU A 250 18.08 -6.17 -2.15
N HIS A 251 19.37 -6.45 -2.04
CA HIS A 251 19.98 -6.87 -0.78
C HIS A 251 19.86 -5.79 0.31
N GLN A 252 20.11 -4.51 -0.02
CA GLN A 252 19.94 -3.39 0.92
C GLN A 252 18.48 -3.24 1.36
N GLY A 253 17.54 -3.33 0.41
CA GLY A 253 16.11 -3.31 0.72
C GLY A 253 15.69 -4.48 1.61
N LEU A 254 16.20 -5.69 1.35
CA LEU A 254 15.91 -6.87 2.15
C LEU A 254 16.45 -6.74 3.58
N GLN A 255 17.68 -6.24 3.75
CA GLN A 255 18.25 -5.96 5.08
C GLN A 255 17.35 -4.99 5.86
N LYS A 256 16.93 -3.89 5.22
CA LYS A 256 15.98 -2.95 5.84
C LYS A 256 14.67 -3.63 6.21
N ALA A 257 14.08 -4.42 5.32
CA ALA A 257 12.83 -5.13 5.57
C ALA A 257 12.96 -6.10 6.76
N GLN A 258 14.08 -6.82 6.87
CA GLN A 258 14.37 -7.72 8.00
C GLN A 258 14.52 -6.96 9.32
N GLU A 259 15.20 -5.81 9.33
CA GLU A 259 15.29 -4.94 10.51
C GLU A 259 13.88 -4.50 10.97
N LEU A 260 13.04 -4.04 10.05
CA LEU A 260 11.66 -3.64 10.35
C LEU A 260 10.80 -4.82 10.82
N GLN A 261 10.98 -6.00 10.21
CA GLN A 261 10.28 -7.22 10.61
C GLN A 261 10.65 -7.62 12.05
N SER A 262 11.95 -7.61 12.38
CA SER A 262 12.44 -7.93 13.73
C SER A 262 11.96 -6.93 14.80
N SER A 263 11.70 -5.68 14.40
CA SER A 263 11.15 -4.63 15.25
C SER A 263 9.61 -4.63 15.30
N GLY A 264 8.96 -5.56 14.59
CA GLY A 264 7.51 -5.67 14.53
C GLY A 264 6.80 -4.52 13.77
N LEU A 265 7.52 -3.80 12.92
CA LEU A 265 6.97 -2.69 12.12
C LEU A 265 6.34 -3.17 10.82
N LEU A 266 6.72 -4.35 10.35
CA LEU A 266 6.04 -5.10 9.31
C LEU A 266 6.01 -6.58 9.64
N TRP A 267 5.16 -7.34 8.95
CA TRP A 267 5.05 -8.78 9.12
C TRP A 267 5.73 -9.56 7.99
N PHE A 268 5.61 -9.11 6.74
CA PHE A 268 6.27 -9.68 5.57
C PHE A 268 6.51 -8.59 4.51
N ALA A 269 7.58 -8.74 3.72
CA ALA A 269 7.82 -7.90 2.56
C ALA A 269 8.30 -8.73 1.36
N LEU A 270 7.77 -8.42 0.18
CA LEU A 270 8.25 -8.87 -1.12
C LEU A 270 8.78 -7.66 -1.89
N LEU A 271 9.98 -7.75 -2.43
CA LEU A 271 10.66 -6.69 -3.16
C LEU A 271 10.99 -7.18 -4.57
N ALA A 272 10.70 -6.37 -5.58
CA ALA A 272 11.04 -6.64 -6.96
C ALA A 272 11.74 -5.44 -7.63
N CYS A 273 12.74 -5.74 -8.46
CA CYS A 273 13.46 -4.77 -9.26
C CYS A 273 14.07 -5.46 -10.48
N GLN A 274 13.76 -4.96 -11.69
CA GLN A 274 14.25 -5.39 -13.00
C GLN A 274 14.28 -6.92 -13.17
N GLY A 275 13.13 -7.57 -12.90
CA GLY A 275 12.95 -9.02 -13.07
C GLY A 275 13.66 -9.90 -12.01
N GLN A 276 14.19 -9.30 -10.94
CA GLN A 276 14.69 -10.01 -9.76
C GLN A 276 13.78 -9.72 -8.56
N TRP A 277 13.66 -10.70 -7.67
CA TRP A 277 12.86 -10.58 -6.46
C TRP A 277 13.53 -11.19 -5.24
N VAL A 278 13.26 -10.61 -4.08
CA VAL A 278 13.65 -11.12 -2.76
C VAL A 278 12.50 -10.89 -1.79
N ALA A 279 12.42 -11.72 -0.74
CA ALA A 279 11.39 -11.60 0.28
C ALA A 279 11.97 -11.82 1.67
N THR A 280 11.35 -11.22 2.69
CA THR A 280 11.66 -11.58 4.08
C THR A 280 11.20 -13.01 4.36
N SER A 281 11.78 -13.66 5.36
CA SER A 281 11.29 -14.97 5.79
C SER A 281 9.85 -14.80 6.27
N ALA A 282 8.94 -15.56 5.67
CA ALA A 282 7.63 -15.72 6.24
C ALA A 282 7.75 -16.42 7.61
N PRO A 283 7.01 -15.98 8.64
CA PRO A 283 6.69 -16.86 9.76
C PRO A 283 6.08 -18.17 9.21
N GLN A 284 6.26 -19.29 9.89
CA GLN A 284 5.89 -20.65 9.43
C GLN A 284 4.46 -20.78 8.83
N THR A 285 3.58 -19.81 9.09
CA THR A 285 2.23 -19.65 8.55
C THR A 285 2.11 -19.28 7.05
N LEU A 286 3.13 -18.83 6.31
CA LEU A 286 3.05 -18.72 4.82
C LEU A 286 3.67 -19.90 4.07
N ALA A 287 3.94 -21.03 4.73
CA ALA A 287 4.57 -22.19 4.06
C ALA A 287 3.81 -22.69 2.82
N ASN A 288 2.56 -22.26 2.60
CA ASN A 288 1.72 -22.59 1.45
C ASN A 288 1.64 -21.49 0.38
N ALA A 289 2.50 -20.46 0.44
CA ALA A 289 2.54 -19.44 -0.60
C ALA A 289 2.97 -20.05 -1.95
N VAL A 290 2.05 -20.08 -2.91
CA VAL A 290 2.32 -20.56 -4.26
C VAL A 290 2.93 -19.42 -5.06
N TRP A 291 4.23 -19.51 -5.34
CA TRP A 291 4.91 -18.66 -6.30
C TRP A 291 4.91 -19.35 -7.67
N PRO A 292 4.05 -18.94 -8.61
CA PRO A 292 4.01 -19.60 -9.90
C PRO A 292 5.29 -19.27 -10.70
N ARG A 293 5.83 -20.28 -11.37
CA ARG A 293 6.83 -20.05 -12.44
C ARG A 293 6.20 -19.62 -13.78
N ASN A 294 4.86 -19.66 -13.87
CA ASN A 294 3.99 -19.18 -14.94
C ASN A 294 2.57 -19.68 -14.60
N ALA A 295 1.67 -18.86 -14.08
CA ALA A 295 0.27 -19.24 -13.91
C ALA A 295 -0.65 -18.07 -14.27
N VAL A 296 -1.56 -18.33 -15.20
CA VAL A 296 -2.71 -17.47 -15.48
C VAL A 296 -3.77 -17.80 -14.43
N ALA A 297 -4.23 -16.82 -13.67
CA ALA A 297 -5.31 -17.00 -12.71
C ALA A 297 -6.62 -16.48 -13.31
N GLU A 298 -7.63 -17.35 -13.37
CA GLU A 298 -9.02 -16.89 -13.49
C GLU A 298 -9.39 -16.12 -12.22
N SER A 299 -10.15 -15.04 -12.37
CA SER A 299 -10.56 -14.18 -11.25
C SER A 299 -11.49 -14.95 -10.30
N GLU A 300 -10.94 -15.52 -9.23
CA GLU A 300 -11.76 -16.06 -8.14
C GLU A 300 -12.34 -14.93 -7.28
N VAL A 301 -13.58 -15.13 -6.87
CA VAL A 301 -14.35 -14.28 -5.97
C VAL A 301 -13.62 -14.12 -4.64
N GLY A 302 -13.06 -12.94 -4.38
CA GLY A 302 -12.27 -12.64 -3.18
C GLY A 302 -10.80 -12.26 -3.42
N SER A 303 -10.41 -12.01 -4.68
CA SER A 303 -9.09 -11.47 -5.01
C SER A 303 -9.06 -9.94 -4.81
N VAL A 304 -8.09 -9.45 -4.03
CA VAL A 304 -7.78 -8.01 -3.93
C VAL A 304 -6.46 -7.76 -4.65
N PHE A 305 -6.44 -6.81 -5.56
CA PHE A 305 -5.23 -6.46 -6.30
C PHE A 305 -4.53 -5.31 -5.59
N ALA A 306 -3.27 -5.51 -5.21
CA ALA A 306 -2.37 -4.48 -4.70
C ALA A 306 -1.52 -3.91 -5.84
#